data_AF-A0AAV5IEK0-F1
#
_entry.id   AF-A0AAV5IEK0-F1
#
_cell.length_a   1.000
_cell.length_b   1.000
_cell.length_c   1.000
_cell.angle_alpha   90.00
_cell.angle_beta   90.00
_cell.angle_gamma   90.00
#
_symmetry.space_group_name_H-M   'P 1'
#
loop_
_entity.id
_entity.type
_entity.pdbx_description
1 polymer ?
#
loop_
_entity_poly.entity_id
_entity_poly.type
_entity_poly.pdbx_seq_one_letter_code
_entity_poly.pdbx_strand_id
1 'polypeptide(L)'
;MAAVTSVSLSAICWTYGERKVNTSSAIYLGSNFDGVRFRSSISCNCVGVRASSSSSRLVVRCMSTASDLPTVSETKFKFLRAYKRPIPSVYNTVLQELIVQQHLMRYKRSYRYDPVFALGFVTVYDQLMEGYPSDEDRDAIFQAYIKALNEEPEQYRSYL
;
A
#
# COMPACT_ATOMS: atom_id res chain seq x y z
N MET A 1 -35.30 12.67 34.52
CA MET A 1 -34.52 13.20 33.37
C MET A 1 -33.22 12.43 33.27
N ALA A 2 -33.02 11.66 32.20
CA ALA A 2 -31.74 11.34 31.57
C ALA A 2 -32.04 10.47 30.33
N ALA A 3 -31.70 10.96 29.15
CA ALA A 3 -31.92 10.30 27.87
C ALA A 3 -30.72 9.40 27.54
N VAL A 4 -30.98 8.16 27.11
CA VAL A 4 -29.97 7.24 26.57
C VAL A 4 -30.11 7.20 25.06
N THR A 5 -29.07 7.64 24.35
CA THR A 5 -29.00 7.59 22.89
C THR A 5 -28.39 6.26 22.45
N SER A 6 -29.13 5.49 21.67
CA SER A 6 -28.67 4.26 21.03
C SER A 6 -27.83 4.57 19.78
N VAL A 7 -26.79 3.79 19.54
CA VAL A 7 -25.98 3.81 18.31
C VAL A 7 -26.09 2.43 17.67
N SER A 8 -26.64 2.36 16.46
CA SER A 8 -26.75 1.13 15.66
C SER A 8 -25.59 1.02 14.67
N LEU A 9 -25.01 -0.18 14.55
CA LEU A 9 -24.03 -0.57 13.55
C LEU A 9 -24.64 -1.70 12.70
N SER A 10 -24.82 -1.46 11.41
CA SER A 10 -25.30 -2.48 10.46
C SER A 10 -24.13 -3.23 9.85
N ALA A 11 -24.04 -4.52 10.18
CA ALA A 11 -23.17 -5.49 9.53
C ALA A 11 -23.66 -5.79 8.10
N ILE A 12 -22.74 -5.95 7.15
CA ILE A 12 -23.06 -6.57 5.85
C ILE A 12 -22.48 -7.99 5.87
N CYS A 13 -23.41 -8.93 5.89
CA CYS A 13 -23.19 -10.37 5.86
C CYS A 13 -22.82 -10.84 4.45
N TRP A 14 -21.93 -11.83 4.40
CA TRP A 14 -21.58 -12.58 3.20
C TRP A 14 -22.69 -13.56 2.86
N THR A 15 -22.99 -13.77 1.57
CA THR A 15 -23.82 -14.89 1.13
C THR A 15 -23.22 -15.60 -0.08
N TYR A 16 -23.42 -16.91 -0.06
CA TYR A 16 -22.73 -18.00 -0.73
C TYR A 16 -23.63 -18.70 -1.77
N GLY A 17 -23.00 -19.33 -2.77
CA GLY A 17 -23.55 -20.40 -3.63
C GLY A 17 -24.12 -19.92 -4.97
N GLU A 18 -24.04 -20.64 -6.10
CA GLU A 18 -23.43 -21.91 -6.50
C GLU A 18 -23.76 -22.13 -8.02
N ARG A 19 -22.93 -22.91 -8.73
CA ARG A 19 -23.18 -23.67 -9.99
C ARG A 19 -23.22 -23.02 -11.40
N LYS A 20 -22.17 -23.36 -12.17
CA LYS A 20 -22.12 -24.29 -13.35
C LYS A 20 -22.51 -23.80 -14.78
N VAL A 21 -21.47 -23.71 -15.65
CA VAL A 21 -21.30 -24.17 -17.06
C VAL A 21 -22.34 -23.75 -18.14
N ASN A 22 -21.95 -23.02 -19.19
CA ASN A 22 -21.56 -23.56 -20.53
C ASN A 22 -21.22 -22.47 -21.58
N THR A 23 -20.18 -22.76 -22.36
CA THR A 23 -19.86 -22.47 -23.79
C THR A 23 -20.51 -21.34 -24.61
N SER A 24 -19.62 -20.49 -25.14
CA SER A 24 -19.39 -20.14 -26.57
C SER A 24 -20.33 -19.23 -27.38
N SER A 25 -19.63 -18.35 -28.15
CA SER A 25 -19.96 -17.71 -29.45
C SER A 25 -20.99 -16.56 -29.40
N ALA A 26 -20.93 -15.50 -30.20
CA ALA A 26 -20.14 -15.16 -31.37
C ALA A 26 -20.01 -13.62 -31.49
N ILE A 27 -19.15 -13.21 -32.41
CA ILE A 27 -18.85 -11.85 -32.87
C ILE A 27 -20.09 -11.17 -33.48
N TYR A 28 -20.16 -9.83 -33.43
CA TYR A 28 -20.47 -8.87 -34.52
C TYR A 28 -21.32 -7.66 -34.10
N LEU A 29 -20.70 -6.48 -34.31
CA LEU A 29 -21.23 -5.25 -34.94
C LEU A 29 -22.38 -4.44 -34.29
N GLY A 30 -22.12 -3.15 -34.06
CA GLY A 30 -23.02 -2.08 -34.52
C GLY A 30 -23.91 -1.35 -33.49
N SER A 31 -23.40 -0.22 -33.01
CA SER A 31 -24.04 1.12 -32.86
C SER A 31 -25.33 1.36 -32.05
N ASN A 32 -25.22 2.40 -31.19
CA ASN A 32 -26.22 3.38 -30.71
C ASN A 32 -27.28 2.97 -29.67
N PHE A 33 -27.23 3.63 -28.49
CA PHE A 33 -28.30 4.56 -28.07
C PHE A 33 -27.85 5.49 -26.91
N ASP A 34 -28.55 6.62 -26.82
CA ASP A 34 -28.35 7.91 -26.17
C ASP A 34 -28.23 8.05 -24.62
N GLY A 35 -27.65 9.21 -24.23
CA GLY A 35 -28.06 10.04 -23.07
C GLY A 35 -27.28 9.80 -21.76
N VAL A 36 -26.78 10.80 -21.00
CA VAL A 36 -27.28 12.16 -20.75
C VAL A 36 -26.14 13.12 -20.31
N ARG A 37 -26.10 14.28 -20.99
CA ARG A 37 -25.58 15.63 -20.67
C ARG A 37 -24.80 15.90 -19.36
N PHE A 38 -23.61 16.47 -19.53
CA PHE A 38 -23.17 17.62 -18.72
C PHE A 38 -22.90 18.82 -19.65
N ARG A 39 -23.64 19.91 -19.43
CA ARG A 39 -23.46 21.20 -20.10
C ARG A 39 -22.19 21.84 -19.58
N SER A 40 -21.24 22.14 -20.47
CA SER A 40 -20.40 23.32 -20.31
C SER A 40 -20.32 24.03 -21.65
N SER A 41 -21.01 25.16 -21.72
CA SER A 41 -21.06 26.05 -22.87
C SER A 41 -19.83 26.95 -22.86
N ILE A 42 -18.90 26.74 -23.78
CA ILE A 42 -17.98 27.79 -24.23
C ILE A 42 -17.89 27.69 -25.75
N SER A 43 -18.55 28.63 -26.44
CA SER A 43 -18.38 28.86 -27.86
C SER A 43 -17.10 29.68 -28.08
N CYS A 44 -16.19 29.16 -28.90
CA CYS A 44 -15.10 29.93 -29.48
C CYS A 44 -14.92 29.47 -30.93
N ASN A 45 -15.16 30.36 -31.89
CA ASN A 45 -14.85 30.11 -33.30
C ASN A 45 -13.33 30.08 -33.47
N CYS A 46 -12.77 28.91 -33.79
CA CYS A 46 -11.36 28.78 -34.10
C CYS A 46 -11.16 28.94 -35.62
N VAL A 47 -10.81 30.16 -36.04
CA VAL A 47 -10.09 30.38 -37.30
C VAL A 47 -8.71 29.72 -37.16
N GLY A 48 -8.36 28.88 -38.13
CA GLY A 48 -7.17 28.05 -38.11
C GLY A 48 -5.87 28.84 -38.11
N VAL A 49 -4.94 28.41 -37.27
CA VAL A 49 -3.51 28.70 -37.42
C VAL A 49 -2.75 27.40 -37.26
N ARG A 50 -2.05 26.98 -38.32
CA ARG A 50 -1.20 25.79 -38.34
C ARG A 50 0.07 26.07 -37.55
N ALA A 51 0.07 25.78 -36.25
CA ALA A 51 1.25 25.91 -35.41
C ALA A 51 2.17 24.69 -35.62
N SER A 52 3.40 24.93 -36.05
CA SER A 52 4.47 23.94 -36.13
C SER A 52 4.66 23.26 -34.77
N SER A 53 4.46 21.94 -34.72
CA SER A 53 4.58 21.15 -33.50
C SER A 53 6.06 20.94 -33.12
N SER A 54 6.64 21.90 -32.42
CA SER A 54 7.79 21.67 -31.53
C SER A 54 7.30 21.85 -30.10
N SER A 55 6.43 20.93 -29.67
CA SER A 55 5.96 20.87 -28.29
C SER A 55 7.06 20.26 -27.43
N SER A 56 8.05 21.08 -27.07
CA SER A 56 8.96 20.75 -25.99
C SER A 56 8.11 20.67 -24.72
N ARG A 57 7.75 19.44 -24.33
CA ARG A 57 7.07 19.17 -23.07
C ARG A 57 8.06 19.49 -21.96
N LEU A 58 8.11 20.74 -21.52
CA LEU A 58 8.81 21.14 -20.32
C LEU A 58 8.09 20.49 -19.13
N VAL A 59 8.53 19.28 -18.78
CA VAL A 59 8.10 18.61 -17.56
C VAL A 59 8.78 19.34 -16.40
N VAL A 60 8.05 20.20 -15.70
CA VAL A 60 8.53 20.83 -14.47
C VAL A 60 8.75 19.73 -13.45
N ARG A 61 10.01 19.33 -13.26
CA ARG A 61 10.41 18.37 -12.22
C ARG A 61 10.81 19.17 -10.99
N CYS A 62 9.93 19.24 -10.00
CA CYS A 62 10.30 19.75 -8.67
C CYS A 62 11.36 18.82 -8.07
N MET A 63 12.62 19.23 -8.11
CA MET A 63 13.71 18.55 -7.41
C MET A 63 13.82 19.18 -6.03
N SER A 64 13.29 18.49 -5.02
CA SER A 64 13.62 18.77 -3.63
C SER A 64 15.10 18.42 -3.43
N THR A 65 15.92 19.35 -2.96
CA THR A 65 17.23 19.06 -2.38
C THR A 65 16.98 18.36 -1.05
N ALA A 66 16.57 17.10 -1.11
CA ALA A 66 16.22 16.31 0.05
C ALA A 66 17.50 16.05 0.85
N SER A 67 17.47 16.34 2.15
CA SER A 67 18.27 15.57 3.10
C SER A 67 18.06 14.08 2.80
N ASP A 68 19.14 13.30 2.65
CA ASP A 68 19.18 11.88 2.23
C ASP A 68 18.49 10.90 3.21
N LEU A 69 17.33 11.27 3.76
CA LEU A 69 16.50 10.39 4.56
C LEU A 69 15.52 9.67 3.63
N PRO A 70 15.44 8.32 3.72
CA PRO A 70 14.51 7.57 2.90
C PRO A 70 13.08 7.96 3.24
N THR A 71 12.20 7.83 2.25
CA THR A 71 10.76 8.03 2.47
C THR A 71 10.09 6.74 2.93
N VAL A 72 8.88 6.85 3.49
CA VAL A 72 8.06 5.69 3.85
C VAL A 72 7.82 4.79 2.62
N SER A 73 7.51 5.38 1.46
CA SER A 73 7.28 4.62 0.22
C SER A 73 8.54 3.90 -0.25
N GLU A 74 9.72 4.50 -0.10
CA GLU A 74 10.98 3.85 -0.40
C GLU A 74 11.24 2.65 0.52
N THR A 75 10.94 2.78 1.82
CA THR A 75 11.07 1.69 2.79
C THR A 75 10.13 0.53 2.46
N LYS A 76 8.86 0.83 2.14
CA LYS A 76 7.90 -0.18 1.67
C LYS A 76 8.37 -0.87 0.39
N PHE A 77 8.92 -0.10 -0.54
CA PHE A 77 9.49 -0.65 -1.77
C PHE A 77 10.70 -1.56 -1.51
N LYS A 78 11.58 -1.18 -0.58
CA LYS A 78 12.72 -2.02 -0.15
C LYS A 78 12.24 -3.35 0.43
N PHE A 79 11.19 -3.34 1.25
CA PHE A 79 10.59 -4.57 1.79
C PHE A 79 10.05 -5.49 0.68
N LEU A 80 9.25 -4.96 -0.24
CA LEU A 80 8.70 -5.73 -1.37
C LEU A 80 9.79 -6.21 -2.33
N ARG A 81 10.90 -5.49 -2.45
CA ARG A 81 12.06 -5.91 -3.24
C ARG A 81 12.84 -7.03 -2.55
N ALA A 82 12.95 -6.99 -1.22
CA ALA A 82 13.66 -7.98 -0.42
C ALA A 82 12.87 -9.30 -0.34
N TYR A 83 11.55 -9.24 -0.17
CA TYR A 83 10.67 -10.41 -0.11
C TYR A 83 9.71 -10.45 -1.30
N LYS A 84 9.99 -11.33 -2.27
CA LYS A 84 9.26 -11.41 -3.55
C LYS A 84 8.08 -12.38 -3.56
N ARG A 85 7.92 -13.20 -2.51
CA ARG A 85 6.83 -14.17 -2.43
C ARG A 85 5.54 -13.44 -2.02
N PRO A 86 4.36 -13.89 -2.46
CA PRO A 86 3.11 -13.29 -2.03
C PRO A 86 2.87 -13.55 -0.53
N ILE A 87 2.51 -12.50 0.21
CA ILE A 87 2.14 -12.59 1.63
C ILE A 87 0.60 -12.59 1.71
N PRO A 88 -0.02 -13.50 2.48
CA PRO A 88 -1.47 -13.46 2.70
C PRO A 88 -1.92 -12.08 3.23
N SER A 89 -3.06 -11.59 2.73
CA SER A 89 -3.53 -10.21 2.97
C SER A 89 -3.70 -9.86 4.45
N VAL A 90 -4.09 -10.83 5.28
CA VAL A 90 -4.26 -10.69 6.73
C VAL A 90 -2.96 -10.20 7.39
N TYR A 91 -1.82 -10.83 7.05
CA TYR A 91 -0.51 -10.44 7.58
C TYR A 91 0.06 -9.20 6.87
N ASN A 92 -0.09 -9.13 5.54
CA ASN A 92 0.49 -8.04 4.75
C ASN A 92 -0.03 -6.67 5.19
N THR A 93 -1.33 -6.55 5.49
CA THR A 93 -1.92 -5.28 5.93
C THR A 93 -1.23 -4.77 7.20
N VAL A 94 -1.11 -5.62 8.22
CA VAL A 94 -0.50 -5.24 9.51
C VAL A 94 1.01 -5.00 9.35
N LEU A 95 1.71 -5.82 8.58
CA LEU A 95 3.13 -5.61 8.28
C LEU A 95 3.40 -4.24 7.65
N GLN A 96 2.59 -3.84 6.66
CA GLN A 96 2.76 -2.56 5.99
C GLN A 96 2.50 -1.38 6.93
N GLU A 97 1.58 -1.52 7.89
CA GLU A 97 1.37 -0.52 8.95
C GLU A 97 2.55 -0.47 9.93
N LEU A 98 3.05 -1.62 10.37
CA LEU A 98 4.24 -1.71 11.22
C LEU A 98 5.47 -1.06 10.57
N ILE A 99 5.70 -1.31 9.27
CA ILE A 99 6.79 -0.67 8.51
C ILE A 99 6.66 0.86 8.57
N VAL A 100 5.45 1.41 8.41
CA VAL A 100 5.22 2.87 8.46
C VAL A 100 5.54 3.40 9.85
N GLN A 101 5.01 2.76 10.89
CA GLN A 101 5.18 3.20 12.26
C GLN A 101 6.66 3.16 12.67
N GLN A 102 7.36 2.07 12.37
CA GLN A 102 8.78 1.94 12.69
C GLN A 102 9.64 2.88 11.84
N HIS A 103 9.30 3.12 10.58
CA HIS A 103 9.98 4.12 9.76
C HIS A 103 9.91 5.51 10.43
N LEU A 104 8.72 5.93 10.85
CA LEU A 104 8.54 7.23 11.53
C LEU A 104 9.34 7.30 12.84
N MET A 105 9.40 6.19 13.58
CA MET A 105 10.21 6.11 14.80
C MET A 105 11.72 6.18 14.49
N ARG A 106 12.19 5.42 13.51
CA ARG A 106 13.61 5.25 13.14
C ARG A 106 14.24 6.53 12.60
N TYR A 107 13.50 7.28 11.79
CA TYR A 107 13.99 8.52 11.16
C TYR A 107 13.61 9.78 11.94
N LYS A 108 13.07 9.63 13.16
CA LYS A 108 12.89 10.75 14.09
C LYS A 108 14.26 11.29 14.51
N ARG A 109 14.41 12.61 14.57
CA ARG A 109 15.67 13.30 14.94
C ARG A 109 16.29 12.84 16.26
N SER A 110 15.46 12.43 17.22
CA SER A 110 15.87 11.99 18.56
C SER A 110 15.98 10.46 18.69
N TYR A 111 15.90 9.71 17.59
CA TYR A 111 15.94 8.25 17.64
C TYR A 111 17.30 7.77 18.13
N ARG A 112 17.28 6.82 19.06
CA ARG A 112 18.41 6.00 19.46
C ARG A 112 17.91 4.58 19.56
N TYR A 113 18.78 3.63 19.21
CA TYR A 113 18.48 2.22 19.39
C TYR A 113 18.22 1.94 20.87
N ASP A 114 17.15 1.19 21.15
CA ASP A 114 16.73 0.78 22.48
C ASP A 114 16.52 -0.75 22.48
N PRO A 115 17.30 -1.52 23.26
CA PRO A 115 17.16 -2.97 23.30
C PRO A 115 15.81 -3.43 23.86
N VAL A 116 15.16 -2.64 24.73
CA VAL A 116 13.81 -2.96 25.24
C VAL A 116 12.78 -2.83 24.12
N PHE A 117 12.93 -1.81 23.28
CA PHE A 117 12.11 -1.68 22.07
C PHE A 117 12.35 -2.84 21.11
N ALA A 118 13.61 -3.21 20.86
CA ALA A 118 13.93 -4.32 19.97
C ALA A 118 13.30 -5.64 20.44
N LEU A 119 13.44 -5.96 21.73
CA LEU A 119 12.80 -7.14 22.33
C LEU A 119 11.27 -7.07 22.20
N GLY A 120 10.66 -5.93 22.54
CA GLY A 120 9.21 -5.74 22.42
C GLY A 120 8.71 -5.82 20.97
N PHE A 121 9.51 -5.36 20.01
CA PHE A 121 9.19 -5.50 18.59
C PHE A 121 9.20 -6.97 18.16
N VAL A 122 10.23 -7.73 18.56
CA VAL A 122 10.32 -9.16 18.18
C VAL A 122 9.17 -9.96 18.78
N THR A 123 8.79 -9.72 20.04
CA THR A 123 7.67 -10.46 20.66
C THR A 123 6.34 -10.15 19.97
N VAL A 124 6.08 -8.89 19.62
CA VAL A 124 4.88 -8.50 18.86
C VAL A 124 4.92 -9.10 17.46
N TYR A 125 6.08 -9.11 16.80
CA TYR A 125 6.24 -9.72 15.48
C TYR A 125 5.95 -11.24 15.52
N ASP A 126 6.50 -11.94 16.51
CA ASP A 126 6.34 -13.39 16.63
C ASP A 126 4.88 -13.77 16.87
N GLN A 127 4.16 -13.00 17.70
CA GLN A 127 2.71 -13.13 17.92
C GLN A 127 1.90 -12.78 16.67
N LEU A 128 2.25 -11.70 15.98
CA LEU A 128 1.59 -11.31 14.73
C LEU A 128 1.71 -12.41 13.67
N MET A 129 2.87 -13.07 13.62
CA MET A 129 3.18 -14.13 12.66
C MET A 129 2.77 -15.52 13.15
N GLU A 130 2.07 -15.63 14.29
CA GLU A 130 1.58 -16.89 14.78
C GLU A 130 0.61 -17.54 13.77
N GLY A 131 0.79 -18.83 13.51
CA GLY A 131 -0.01 -19.57 12.54
C GLY A 131 0.31 -19.29 11.06
N TYR A 132 1.37 -18.51 10.76
CA TYR A 132 1.81 -18.37 9.36
C TYR A 132 2.24 -19.74 8.80
N PRO A 133 1.90 -20.09 7.54
CA PRO A 133 2.02 -21.48 7.04
C PRO A 133 3.43 -22.08 7.01
N SER A 134 4.48 -21.25 7.03
CA SER A 134 5.88 -21.65 6.83
C SER A 134 6.79 -20.85 7.75
N ASP A 135 7.50 -21.52 8.65
CA ASP A 135 8.42 -20.86 9.58
C ASP A 135 9.61 -20.23 8.87
N GLU A 136 10.11 -20.86 7.81
CA GLU A 136 11.18 -20.30 6.98
C GLU A 136 10.77 -18.96 6.34
N ASP A 137 9.51 -18.85 5.90
CA ASP A 137 8.98 -17.60 5.35
C ASP A 137 8.81 -16.53 6.43
N ARG A 138 8.41 -16.91 7.65
CA ARG A 138 8.31 -15.96 8.79
C ARG A 138 9.65 -15.32 9.07
N ASP A 139 10.72 -16.11 9.09
CA ASP A 139 12.07 -15.61 9.33
C ASP A 139 12.59 -14.79 8.14
N ALA A 140 12.29 -15.23 6.91
CA ALA A 140 12.64 -14.46 5.70
C ALA A 140 11.95 -13.10 5.65
N ILE A 141 10.67 -13.04 6.03
CA ILE A 141 9.89 -11.79 6.14
C ILE A 141 10.48 -10.90 7.23
N PHE A 142 10.85 -11.46 8.39
CA PHE A 142 11.47 -10.71 9.48
C PHE A 142 12.77 -10.05 9.03
N GLN A 143 13.66 -10.83 8.40
CA GLN A 143 14.91 -10.32 7.86
C GLN A 143 14.69 -9.24 6.80
N ALA A 144 13.74 -9.47 5.88
CA ALA A 144 13.41 -8.49 4.84
C ALA A 144 12.86 -7.19 5.44
N TYR A 145 12.03 -7.29 6.48
CA TYR A 145 11.44 -6.17 7.20
C TYR A 145 12.52 -5.31 7.87
N ILE A 146 13.40 -5.92 8.67
CA ILE A 146 14.45 -5.19 9.41
C ILE A 146 15.47 -4.57 8.44
N LYS A 147 15.88 -5.32 7.41
CA LYS A 147 16.79 -4.81 6.36
C LYS A 147 16.18 -3.66 5.56
N ALA A 148 14.86 -3.66 5.32
CA ALA A 148 14.19 -2.57 4.60
C ALA A 148 14.29 -1.23 5.34
N LEU A 149 14.38 -1.26 6.68
CA LEU A 149 14.58 -0.10 7.55
C LEU A 149 16.05 0.32 7.69
N ASN A 150 16.97 -0.37 6.99
CA ASN A 150 18.42 -0.25 7.13
C ASN A 150 18.90 -0.60 8.56
N GLU A 151 18.31 -1.61 9.16
CA GLU A 151 18.72 -2.14 10.47
C GLU A 151 19.21 -3.59 10.34
N GLU A 152 19.82 -4.10 11.42
CA GLU A 152 20.40 -5.44 11.46
C GLU A 152 19.46 -6.43 12.20
N PRO A 153 18.98 -7.50 11.55
CA PRO A 153 18.05 -8.44 12.16
C PRO A 153 18.68 -9.24 13.31
N GLU A 154 19.99 -9.50 13.25
CA GLU A 154 20.73 -10.19 14.30
C GLU A 154 20.74 -9.38 15.60
N GLN A 155 20.86 -8.05 15.49
CA GLN A 155 20.83 -7.15 16.65
C GLN A 155 19.48 -7.25 17.40
N TYR A 156 18.38 -7.44 16.70
CA TYR A 156 17.04 -7.58 17.30
C TYR A 156 16.85 -8.93 18.01
N ARG A 157 17.44 -10.00 17.49
CA ARG A 157 17.36 -11.35 18.06
C ARG A 157 18.44 -11.63 19.11
N SER A 158 19.46 -10.79 19.24
CA SER A 158 20.58 -10.98 20.17
C SER A 158 20.21 -11.08 21.66
N TYR A 159 19.00 -10.64 22.02
CA TYR A 159 18.47 -10.63 23.39
C TYR A 159 17.46 -11.75 23.67
N LEU A 160 17.27 -12.69 22.72
CA LEU A 160 16.44 -13.88 22.85
C LEU A 160 17.33 -15.13 22.93
#